data_AF-A0AAN0XZE0-F1
#
_entry.id   AF-A0AAN0XZE0-F1
#
_cell.length_a   1.000
_cell.length_b   1.000
_cell.length_c   1.000
_cell.angle_alpha   90.00
_cell.angle_beta   90.00
_cell.angle_gamma   90.00
#
_symmetry.space_group_name_H-M   'P 1'
#
loop_
_entity.id
_entity.type
_entity.pdbx_description
1 polymer ?
#
loop_
_entity_poly.entity_id
_entity_poly.type
_entity_poly.pdbx_seq_one_letter_code
_entity_poly.pdbx_strand_id
1 'polypeptide(L)'
;MRKMNTKKAREILALSGEFTLAILKKQYKTLLLTTHPDKGGCTEDTKELNAAFEALKPLAVPTISETAEHTVSMESDINSHPLYNSRVPSVSSFETLLNETFDFLDEIPSVSKAYSHKCYSKRGGTFFRGDDKRDWNYWVDSIDSTISIYNITDGGRIGKTIPNVFLRASCYPSDLSDSMKNPWNILNPWFSKTKSRDLYEITLPELSDWLYVWAEACDAKPREWIQMDCAQFKLESAYTDTSTYTIKPETGGVLTFTVCKGNKANGTINPFTLQEVMKPLTKMPSKSEPSIKELVRILVNGQFAQIKCNFYHTDDYRLDASRNFLKGYLDNPLKKAVDWFGERKISCTRLYMSGNKLSFGQHSNESYSLEVELSNRYPSVDIDTEVKSLESALEEQLLLTA
;
A
#
# COMPACT_ATOMS: atom_id res chain seq x y z
N MET A 1 4.93 -46.76 -15.04
CA MET A 1 5.30 -46.49 -13.63
C MET A 1 4.52 -47.44 -12.71
N ARG A 2 5.11 -47.91 -11.61
CA ARG A 2 4.35 -48.67 -10.59
C ARG A 2 3.34 -47.72 -9.93
N LYS A 3 2.07 -48.12 -9.88
CA LYS A 3 1.00 -47.33 -9.24
C LYS A 3 1.26 -47.29 -7.72
N MET A 4 1.29 -46.10 -7.12
CA MET A 4 1.51 -45.92 -5.68
C MET A 4 0.36 -46.54 -4.89
N ASN A 5 0.68 -47.24 -3.80
CA ASN A 5 -0.33 -47.82 -2.91
C ASN A 5 -0.99 -46.70 -2.08
N THR A 6 -2.32 -46.66 -2.03
CA THR A 6 -3.09 -45.63 -1.33
C THR A 6 -2.81 -45.56 0.18
N LYS A 7 -2.50 -46.70 0.82
CA LYS A 7 -2.07 -46.74 2.23
C LYS A 7 -0.73 -46.03 2.41
N LYS A 8 0.25 -46.33 1.54
CA LYS A 8 1.56 -45.68 1.56
C LYS A 8 1.46 -44.19 1.24
N ALA A 9 0.60 -43.81 0.30
CA ALA A 9 0.34 -42.42 -0.03
C ALA A 9 -0.24 -41.63 1.17
N ARG A 10 -1.14 -42.24 1.94
CA ARG A 10 -1.67 -41.67 3.18
C ARG A 10 -0.60 -41.51 4.26
N GLU A 11 0.29 -42.49 4.40
CA GLU A 11 1.42 -42.43 5.32
C GLU A 11 2.39 -41.29 4.96
N ILE A 12 2.74 -41.13 3.69
CA ILE A 12 3.64 -40.05 3.21
C ILE A 12 3.05 -38.66 3.49
N LEU A 13 1.75 -38.48 3.22
CA LEU A 13 1.06 -37.20 3.43
C LEU A 13 0.54 -36.99 4.86
N ALA A 14 0.84 -37.92 5.77
CA ALA A 14 0.36 -37.92 7.16
C ALA A 14 -1.17 -37.75 7.27
N LEU A 15 -1.93 -38.37 6.34
CA LEU A 15 -3.38 -38.31 6.29
C LEU A 15 -4.01 -39.54 6.94
N SER A 16 -4.98 -39.32 7.84
CA SER A 16 -5.79 -40.37 8.46
C SER A 16 -7.28 -40.12 8.19
N GLY A 17 -8.07 -41.19 8.08
CA GLY A 17 -9.52 -41.09 7.88
C GLY A 17 -9.94 -40.59 6.49
N GLU A 18 -11.13 -39.99 6.41
CA GLU A 18 -11.61 -39.26 5.23
C GLU A 18 -10.98 -37.88 5.18
N PHE A 19 -10.72 -37.38 3.97
CA PHE A 19 -10.11 -36.06 3.76
C PHE A 19 -10.75 -35.35 2.57
N THR A 20 -10.78 -34.03 2.66
CA THR A 20 -11.20 -33.16 1.56
C THR A 20 -10.02 -32.81 0.68
N LEU A 21 -10.29 -32.33 -0.54
CA LEU A 21 -9.23 -31.89 -1.45
C LEU A 21 -8.41 -30.73 -0.86
N ALA A 22 -9.04 -29.85 -0.08
CA ALA A 22 -8.36 -28.77 0.62
C ALA A 22 -7.33 -29.27 1.65
N ILE A 23 -7.69 -30.29 2.45
CA ILE A 23 -6.79 -30.90 3.44
C ILE A 23 -5.62 -31.59 2.74
N LEU A 24 -5.90 -32.33 1.66
CA LEU A 24 -4.88 -33.00 0.85
C LEU A 24 -3.87 -31.99 0.27
N LYS A 25 -4.35 -30.89 -0.34
CA LYS A 25 -3.50 -29.82 -0.88
C LYS A 25 -2.65 -29.15 0.19
N LYS A 26 -3.24 -28.88 1.37
CA LYS A 26 -2.54 -28.24 2.49
C LYS A 26 -1.35 -29.09 2.96
N GLN A 27 -1.56 -30.38 3.22
CA GLN A 27 -0.49 -31.28 3.69
C GLN A 27 0.61 -31.46 2.65
N TYR A 28 0.24 -31.59 1.38
CA TYR A 28 1.20 -31.66 0.29
C TYR A 28 2.09 -30.41 0.22
N LYS A 29 1.51 -29.20 0.25
CA LYS A 29 2.27 -27.94 0.22
C LYS A 29 3.23 -27.81 1.40
N THR A 30 2.81 -28.20 2.61
CA THR A 30 3.66 -28.18 3.80
C THR A 30 4.87 -29.10 3.65
N LEU A 31 4.67 -30.35 3.20
CA LEU A 31 5.76 -31.31 3.03
C LEU A 31 6.67 -30.94 1.85
N LEU A 32 6.12 -30.37 0.78
CA LEU A 32 6.88 -29.95 -0.39
C LEU A 32 7.88 -28.84 -0.02
N LEU A 33 7.47 -27.86 0.79
CA LEU A 33 8.36 -26.79 1.26
C LEU A 33 9.57 -27.31 2.04
N THR A 34 9.47 -28.49 2.67
CA THR A 34 10.57 -29.12 3.41
C THR A 34 11.40 -30.09 2.58
N THR A 35 10.80 -30.70 1.55
CA THR A 35 11.43 -31.77 0.76
C THR A 35 11.95 -31.29 -0.61
N HIS A 36 11.64 -30.06 -1.01
CA HIS A 36 12.04 -29.51 -2.31
C HIS A 36 13.58 -29.42 -2.46
N PRO A 37 14.16 -29.80 -3.61
CA PRO A 37 15.61 -29.75 -3.85
C PRO A 37 16.23 -28.37 -3.65
N ASP A 38 15.53 -27.31 -4.09
CA ASP A 38 16.01 -25.93 -3.94
C ASP A 38 16.08 -25.46 -2.48
N LYS A 39 15.43 -26.18 -1.56
CA LYS A 39 15.47 -25.92 -0.12
C LYS A 39 16.35 -26.93 0.62
N GLY A 40 17.19 -27.67 -0.10
CA GLY A 40 18.11 -28.67 0.44
C GLY A 40 17.48 -30.05 0.65
N GLY A 41 16.29 -30.30 0.11
CA GLY A 41 15.63 -31.60 0.16
C GLY A 41 16.10 -32.60 -0.90
N CYS A 42 15.65 -33.84 -0.80
CA CYS A 42 15.99 -34.91 -1.73
C CYS A 42 15.01 -34.97 -2.91
N THR A 43 15.55 -35.05 -4.13
CA THR A 43 14.74 -35.18 -5.35
C THR A 43 13.83 -36.41 -5.31
N GLU A 44 14.29 -37.51 -4.71
CA GLU A 44 13.51 -38.75 -4.69
C GLU A 44 12.37 -38.70 -3.67
N ASP A 45 12.56 -37.99 -2.56
CA ASP A 45 11.49 -37.73 -1.58
C ASP A 45 10.42 -36.83 -2.19
N THR A 46 10.82 -35.83 -2.97
CA THR A 46 9.88 -34.98 -3.72
C THR A 46 9.08 -35.79 -4.74
N LYS A 47 9.73 -36.69 -5.49
CA LYS A 47 9.03 -37.59 -6.42
C LYS A 47 8.05 -38.51 -5.69
N GLU A 48 8.44 -39.03 -4.52
CA GLU A 48 7.60 -39.91 -3.72
C GLU A 48 6.38 -39.17 -3.14
N LEU A 49 6.58 -37.93 -2.68
CA LEU A 49 5.52 -37.03 -2.23
C LEU A 49 4.54 -36.69 -3.35
N ASN A 50 5.02 -36.37 -4.55
CA ASN A 50 4.19 -36.07 -5.71
C ASN A 50 3.36 -37.30 -6.10
N ALA A 51 3.97 -38.49 -6.12
CA ALA A 51 3.27 -39.75 -6.40
C ALA A 51 2.21 -40.09 -5.34
N ALA A 52 2.44 -39.72 -4.07
CA ALA A 52 1.45 -39.87 -3.00
C ALA A 52 0.25 -38.93 -3.20
N PHE A 53 0.50 -37.66 -3.55
CA PHE A 53 -0.56 -36.68 -3.80
C PHE A 53 -1.46 -37.11 -4.96
N GLU A 54 -0.87 -37.50 -6.08
CA GLU A 54 -1.62 -37.97 -7.26
C GLU A 54 -2.45 -39.23 -6.97
N ALA A 55 -1.97 -40.14 -6.12
CA ALA A 55 -2.71 -41.33 -5.74
C ALA A 55 -3.94 -41.04 -4.86
N LEU A 56 -3.93 -39.94 -4.10
CA LEU A 56 -5.02 -39.58 -3.18
C LEU A 56 -5.99 -38.54 -3.77
N LYS A 57 -5.59 -37.78 -4.78
CA LYS A 57 -6.42 -36.75 -5.43
C LYS A 57 -7.81 -37.25 -5.86
N PRO A 58 -7.98 -38.45 -6.48
CA PRO A 58 -9.29 -38.96 -6.86
C PRO A 58 -10.16 -39.45 -5.70
N LEU A 59 -9.55 -39.67 -4.53
CA LEU A 59 -10.23 -40.17 -3.32
C LEU A 59 -10.68 -39.04 -2.39
N ALA A 60 -10.27 -37.80 -2.68
CA ALA A 60 -10.63 -36.65 -1.88
C ALA A 60 -12.10 -36.28 -2.12
N VAL A 61 -12.84 -36.04 -1.04
CA VAL A 61 -14.23 -35.56 -1.16
C VAL A 61 -14.18 -34.13 -1.75
N PRO A 62 -14.84 -33.88 -2.89
CA PRO A 62 -14.90 -32.53 -3.45
C PRO A 62 -15.63 -31.62 -2.45
N THR A 63 -15.00 -30.50 -2.13
CA THR A 63 -15.63 -29.46 -1.34
C THR A 63 -16.76 -28.89 -2.18
N ILE A 64 -18.01 -29.23 -1.85
CA ILE A 64 -19.18 -28.59 -2.44
C ILE A 64 -19.11 -27.13 -2.01
N SER A 65 -18.67 -26.27 -2.91
CA SER A 65 -18.61 -24.83 -2.69
C SER A 65 -20.05 -24.34 -2.55
N GLU A 66 -20.42 -24.00 -1.32
CA GLU A 66 -21.58 -23.16 -1.06
C GLU A 66 -21.45 -21.89 -1.90
N THR A 67 -22.47 -21.65 -2.73
CA THR A 67 -22.79 -20.33 -3.26
C THR A 67 -23.13 -19.43 -2.06
N ALA A 68 -22.11 -18.79 -1.49
CA ALA A 68 -22.25 -17.93 -0.33
C ALA A 68 -22.74 -16.54 -0.76
N GLU A 69 -24.02 -16.28 -0.51
CA GLU A 69 -24.48 -14.95 -0.19
C GLU A 69 -23.64 -14.42 0.98
N HIS A 70 -23.07 -13.22 0.81
CA HIS A 70 -22.18 -12.56 1.76
C HIS A 70 -22.85 -12.32 3.12
N THR A 71 -22.77 -13.32 3.98
CA THR A 71 -22.87 -13.17 5.43
C THR A 71 -21.54 -13.64 5.98
N VAL A 72 -20.63 -12.70 6.24
CA VAL A 72 -19.31 -12.97 6.80
C VAL A 72 -19.49 -13.59 8.19
N SER A 73 -19.43 -14.92 8.29
CA SER A 73 -19.27 -15.58 9.59
C SER A 73 -17.83 -15.30 10.05
N MET A 74 -17.66 -14.36 10.98
CA MET A 74 -16.36 -13.96 11.55
C MET A 74 -15.73 -15.02 12.49
N GLU A 75 -15.86 -16.31 12.17
CA GLU A 75 -15.20 -17.41 12.88
C GLU A 75 -14.35 -18.24 11.93
N SER A 76 -13.56 -17.59 11.06
CA SER A 76 -12.44 -18.29 10.44
C SER A 76 -11.47 -18.69 11.56
N ASP A 77 -11.37 -19.98 11.87
CA ASP A 77 -10.41 -20.51 12.84
C ASP A 77 -9.03 -19.94 12.51
N ILE A 78 -8.39 -19.26 13.47
CA ILE A 78 -7.09 -18.63 13.29
C ILE A 78 -6.03 -19.66 12.84
N ASN A 79 -6.23 -20.94 13.16
CA ASN A 79 -5.36 -22.05 12.77
C ASN A 79 -5.56 -22.48 11.29
N SER A 80 -6.65 -22.05 10.66
CA SER A 80 -6.92 -22.27 9.24
C SER A 80 -6.23 -21.25 8.34
N HIS A 81 -5.85 -20.09 8.89
CA HIS A 81 -5.24 -19.00 8.15
C HIS A 81 -3.92 -19.44 7.47
N PRO A 82 -3.68 -19.09 6.20
CA PRO A 82 -2.49 -19.52 5.48
C PRO A 82 -1.18 -19.08 6.16
N LEU A 83 -1.19 -17.95 6.86
CA LEU A 83 -0.04 -17.45 7.60
C LEU A 83 0.29 -18.19 8.90
N TYR A 84 -0.63 -18.98 9.47
CA TYR A 84 -0.53 -19.51 10.84
C TYR A 84 0.79 -20.27 11.12
N ASN A 85 1.22 -21.12 10.19
CA ASN A 85 2.46 -21.93 10.29
C ASN A 85 3.50 -21.56 9.24
N SER A 86 3.27 -20.50 8.47
CA SER A 86 4.07 -20.22 7.28
C SER A 86 5.42 -19.60 7.59
N ARG A 87 5.52 -18.87 8.72
CA ARG A 87 6.64 -17.98 9.06
C ARG A 87 7.02 -17.02 7.93
N VAL A 88 6.08 -16.69 7.02
CA VAL A 88 6.28 -15.68 5.98
C VAL A 88 5.50 -14.40 6.29
N PRO A 89 6.04 -13.22 5.95
CA PRO A 89 5.40 -11.95 6.30
C PRO A 89 4.03 -11.77 5.64
N SER A 90 3.85 -12.34 4.44
CA SER A 90 2.59 -12.40 3.70
C SER A 90 2.65 -13.51 2.64
N VAL A 91 1.49 -13.92 2.13
CA VAL A 91 1.37 -14.79 0.94
C VAL A 91 1.48 -14.02 -0.37
N SER A 92 1.27 -12.70 -0.32
CA SER A 92 1.34 -11.81 -1.47
C SER A 92 2.71 -11.16 -1.58
N SER A 93 3.11 -10.87 -2.81
CA SER A 93 4.31 -10.10 -3.14
C SER A 93 4.19 -8.67 -2.64
N PHE A 94 5.33 -7.98 -2.49
CA PHE A 94 5.31 -6.58 -2.08
C PHE A 94 4.50 -5.69 -3.03
N GLU A 95 4.60 -5.90 -4.35
CA GLU A 95 3.88 -5.10 -5.34
C GLU A 95 2.37 -5.30 -5.21
N THR A 96 1.90 -6.54 -5.05
CA THR A 96 0.47 -6.82 -4.81
C THR A 96 -0.01 -6.13 -3.52
N LEU A 97 0.74 -6.24 -2.43
CA LEU A 97 0.42 -5.59 -1.17
C LEU A 97 0.40 -4.06 -1.28
N LEU A 98 1.30 -3.49 -2.09
CA LEU A 98 1.37 -2.05 -2.34
C LEU A 98 0.12 -1.59 -3.10
N ASN A 99 -0.25 -2.29 -4.16
CA ASN A 99 -1.43 -2.02 -4.98
C ASN A 99 -2.72 -2.08 -4.16
N GLU A 100 -2.83 -3.06 -3.26
CA GLU A 100 -3.96 -3.19 -2.31
C GLU A 100 -3.99 -2.10 -1.21
N THR A 101 -2.83 -1.47 -0.92
CA THR A 101 -2.74 -0.44 0.12
C THR A 101 -3.08 0.95 -0.43
N PHE A 102 -2.74 1.21 -1.69
CA PHE A 102 -2.90 2.51 -2.33
C PHE A 102 -3.78 2.45 -3.59
N ASP A 103 -4.78 1.55 -3.62
CA ASP A 103 -5.79 1.42 -4.69
C ASP A 103 -5.27 1.87 -6.07
N PHE A 104 -4.46 1.01 -6.69
CA PHE A 104 -3.82 1.28 -7.97
C PHE A 104 -4.84 1.69 -9.04
N LEU A 105 -4.54 2.77 -9.75
CA LEU A 105 -5.35 3.29 -10.84
C LEU A 105 -4.66 2.93 -12.16
N ASP A 106 -5.23 1.97 -12.88
CA ASP A 106 -4.78 1.61 -14.22
C ASP A 106 -5.03 2.76 -15.22
N GLU A 107 -4.12 2.88 -16.19
CA GLU A 107 -4.30 3.62 -17.45
C GLU A 107 -4.60 5.13 -17.35
N ILE A 108 -3.73 5.91 -16.70
CA ILE A 108 -3.71 7.37 -16.86
C ILE A 108 -2.70 7.74 -17.97
N PRO A 109 -3.14 8.37 -19.08
CA PRO A 109 -2.22 8.78 -20.15
C PRO A 109 -1.04 9.61 -19.62
N SER A 110 0.18 9.38 -20.10
CA SER A 110 1.41 10.13 -19.74
C SER A 110 1.86 10.06 -18.27
N VAL A 111 1.23 9.24 -17.43
CA VAL A 111 1.66 8.93 -16.07
C VAL A 111 2.13 7.47 -16.07
N SER A 112 3.29 7.18 -15.47
CA SER A 112 3.79 5.79 -15.47
C SER A 112 3.01 4.91 -14.49
N LYS A 113 2.60 5.47 -13.35
CA LYS A 113 1.76 4.81 -12.33
C LYS A 113 0.96 5.84 -11.53
N ALA A 114 -0.27 5.47 -11.16
CA ALA A 114 -1.09 6.25 -10.25
C ALA A 114 -1.70 5.38 -9.15
N TYR A 115 -1.85 5.96 -7.97
CA TYR A 115 -2.39 5.28 -6.80
C TYR A 115 -3.41 6.18 -6.10
N SER A 116 -4.61 5.70 -5.83
CA SER A 116 -5.56 6.44 -4.98
C SER A 116 -5.44 5.98 -3.54
N HIS A 117 -5.46 6.89 -2.58
CA HIS A 117 -5.42 6.51 -1.17
C HIS A 117 -6.59 7.13 -0.43
N LYS A 118 -7.54 6.26 -0.07
CA LYS A 118 -8.59 6.58 0.89
C LYS A 118 -8.10 6.19 2.27
N CYS A 119 -7.40 7.10 2.95
CA CYS A 119 -7.16 6.91 4.37
C CYS A 119 -8.48 7.10 5.12
N TYR A 120 -8.88 6.11 5.94
CA TYR A 120 -10.13 6.13 6.71
C TYR A 120 -10.25 7.31 7.69
N SER A 121 -9.15 8.00 8.00
CA SER A 121 -9.11 9.10 8.98
C SER A 121 -8.46 10.40 8.48
N LYS A 122 -7.89 10.41 7.27
CA LYS A 122 -7.16 11.56 6.70
C LYS A 122 -7.55 11.75 5.23
N ARG A 123 -7.63 13.02 4.81
CA ARG A 123 -7.89 13.50 3.45
C ARG A 123 -7.46 12.51 2.37
N GLY A 124 -8.42 12.04 1.57
CA GLY A 124 -8.11 11.18 0.42
C GLY A 124 -7.38 11.98 -0.66
N GLY A 125 -6.50 11.31 -1.40
CA GLY A 125 -5.81 11.92 -2.54
C GLY A 125 -5.19 10.89 -3.47
N THR A 126 -4.64 11.36 -4.58
CA THR A 126 -4.06 10.52 -5.64
C THR A 126 -2.57 10.80 -5.74
N PHE A 127 -1.77 9.74 -5.75
CA PHE A 127 -0.35 9.79 -6.02
C PHE A 127 -0.11 9.59 -7.51
N PHE A 128 0.79 10.38 -8.09
CA PHE A 128 1.17 10.33 -9.49
C PHE A 128 2.69 10.15 -9.61
N ARG A 129 3.13 9.26 -10.48
CA ARG A 129 4.53 9.13 -10.89
C ARG A 129 4.68 9.59 -12.34
N GLY A 130 5.59 10.55 -12.55
CA GLY A 130 5.96 11.02 -13.88
C GLY A 130 6.49 9.89 -14.77
N ASP A 131 6.64 10.18 -16.06
CA ASP A 131 7.29 9.27 -16.98
C ASP A 131 8.80 9.14 -16.70
N ASP A 132 9.48 8.18 -17.33
CA ASP A 132 10.91 7.93 -17.13
C ASP A 132 11.82 9.14 -17.46
N LYS A 133 11.28 10.20 -18.06
CA LYS A 133 12.02 11.41 -18.40
C LYS A 133 11.94 12.47 -17.31
N ARG A 134 10.94 12.38 -16.44
CA ARG A 134 10.65 13.39 -15.46
C ARG A 134 10.43 12.68 -14.12
N ASP A 135 11.52 12.51 -13.37
CA ASP A 135 11.58 11.84 -12.06
C ASP A 135 10.79 12.57 -10.95
N TRP A 136 9.52 12.86 -11.19
CA TRP A 136 8.65 13.52 -10.24
C TRP A 136 7.55 12.61 -9.74
N ASN A 137 7.27 12.75 -8.45
CA ASN A 137 6.17 12.09 -7.77
C ASN A 137 5.31 13.16 -7.11
N TYR A 138 4.00 13.15 -7.35
CA TYR A 138 3.08 14.07 -6.69
C TYR A 138 2.05 13.35 -5.84
N TRP A 139 1.53 14.04 -4.85
CA TRP A 139 0.30 13.71 -4.17
C TRP A 139 -0.66 14.89 -4.35
N VAL A 140 -1.85 14.64 -4.88
CA VAL A 140 -2.89 15.64 -5.08
C VAL A 140 -4.09 15.29 -4.23
N ASP A 141 -4.51 16.21 -3.38
CA ASP A 141 -5.79 16.13 -2.69
C ASP A 141 -6.72 17.27 -3.13
N SER A 142 -8.03 17.05 -3.03
CA SER A 142 -9.02 18.08 -3.31
C SER A 142 -10.13 18.00 -2.27
N ILE A 143 -10.37 19.11 -1.60
CA ILE A 143 -11.40 19.24 -0.57
C ILE A 143 -12.11 20.56 -0.77
N ASP A 144 -13.42 20.49 -0.93
CA ASP A 144 -14.31 21.64 -1.11
C ASP A 144 -13.80 22.57 -2.22
N SER A 145 -13.34 23.76 -1.84
CA SER A 145 -12.84 24.80 -2.73
C SER A 145 -11.30 24.88 -2.80
N THR A 146 -10.60 23.80 -2.40
CA THR A 146 -9.13 23.76 -2.32
C THR A 146 -8.57 22.52 -3.02
N ILE A 147 -7.50 22.70 -3.78
CA ILE A 147 -6.65 21.63 -4.31
C ILE A 147 -5.28 21.77 -3.66
N SER A 148 -4.73 20.70 -3.10
CA SER A 148 -3.36 20.70 -2.61
C SER A 148 -2.51 19.78 -3.49
N ILE A 149 -1.37 20.27 -3.95
CA ILE A 149 -0.43 19.53 -4.79
C ILE A 149 0.90 19.48 -4.04
N TYR A 150 1.39 18.27 -3.75
CA TYR A 150 2.64 18.04 -3.03
C TYR A 150 3.65 17.35 -3.95
N ASN A 151 4.85 17.90 -4.12
CA ASN A 151 5.95 17.22 -4.79
C ASN A 151 6.65 16.27 -3.80
N ILE A 152 6.24 15.02 -3.82
CA ILE A 152 6.67 13.97 -2.89
C ILE A 152 7.87 13.17 -3.40
N THR A 153 8.61 13.66 -4.40
CA THR A 153 9.81 12.96 -4.93
C THR A 153 10.81 12.62 -3.83
N ASP A 154 11.01 13.53 -2.88
CA ASP A 154 11.85 13.32 -1.70
C ASP A 154 11.12 12.68 -0.50
N GLY A 155 9.88 12.22 -0.68
CA GLY A 155 9.04 11.58 0.33
C GLY A 155 9.75 10.54 1.17
N GLY A 156 9.72 10.71 2.50
CA GLY A 156 10.37 9.84 3.47
C GLY A 156 11.89 10.04 3.64
N ARG A 157 12.54 10.88 2.82
CA ARG A 157 13.99 11.14 2.94
C ARG A 157 14.27 12.11 4.09
N ILE A 158 15.29 11.81 4.89
CA ILE A 158 15.68 12.63 6.05
C ILE A 158 16.34 13.93 5.58
N GLY A 159 15.96 15.05 6.20
CA GLY A 159 16.57 16.36 5.96
C GLY A 159 16.10 17.03 4.67
N LYS A 160 15.19 16.39 3.92
CA LYS A 160 14.57 16.94 2.72
C LYS A 160 13.25 17.65 3.06
N THR A 161 12.84 18.54 2.15
CA THR A 161 11.56 19.25 2.20
C THR A 161 10.71 18.83 1.01
N ILE A 162 9.40 18.81 1.18
CA ILE A 162 8.42 18.51 0.14
C ILE A 162 7.70 19.80 -0.20
N PRO A 163 7.99 20.39 -1.36
CA PRO A 163 7.24 21.53 -1.86
C PRO A 163 5.74 21.15 -1.95
N ASN A 164 4.86 22.05 -1.53
CA ASN A 164 3.44 21.99 -1.75
C ASN A 164 2.79 23.33 -2.19
N VAL A 165 1.92 23.24 -3.18
CA VAL A 165 1.06 24.33 -3.65
C VAL A 165 -0.37 24.08 -3.19
N PHE A 166 -1.01 25.11 -2.65
CA PHE A 166 -2.44 25.14 -2.37
C PHE A 166 -3.14 26.08 -3.34
N LEU A 167 -4.11 25.56 -4.07
CA LEU A 167 -4.97 26.33 -4.96
C LEU A 167 -6.31 26.50 -4.25
N ARG A 168 -6.65 27.73 -3.86
CA ARG A 168 -7.92 28.04 -3.20
C ARG A 168 -8.66 29.08 -4.01
N ALA A 169 -9.79 28.69 -4.56
CA ALA A 169 -10.65 29.64 -5.23
C ALA A 169 -11.40 30.47 -4.18
N SER A 170 -11.23 31.80 -4.23
CA SER A 170 -11.76 32.73 -3.25
C SER A 170 -12.27 34.00 -3.93
N CYS A 171 -13.54 34.32 -3.70
CA CYS A 171 -14.33 35.38 -4.36
C CYS A 171 -14.86 34.94 -5.74
N TYR A 172 -16.12 34.52 -5.72
CA TYR A 172 -16.92 34.24 -6.92
C TYR A 172 -17.92 35.38 -7.16
N PRO A 173 -18.24 35.68 -8.42
CA PRO A 173 -19.52 36.29 -8.76
C PRO A 173 -20.66 35.58 -8.01
N SER A 174 -21.59 36.35 -7.44
CA SER A 174 -22.68 35.83 -6.59
C SER A 174 -23.63 34.86 -7.32
N ASP A 175 -23.57 34.83 -8.64
CA ASP A 175 -24.38 34.06 -9.57
C ASP A 175 -23.75 32.71 -9.99
N LEU A 176 -22.52 32.41 -9.57
CA LEU A 176 -21.89 31.10 -9.85
C LEU A 176 -22.45 29.99 -8.94
N SER A 177 -22.86 28.88 -9.55
CA SER A 177 -23.32 27.69 -8.83
C SER A 177 -22.22 27.12 -7.93
N ASP A 178 -22.59 26.48 -6.82
CA ASP A 178 -21.62 25.86 -5.89
C ASP A 178 -20.75 24.80 -6.57
N SER A 179 -21.27 24.11 -7.59
CA SER A 179 -20.49 23.19 -8.41
C SER A 179 -19.35 23.89 -9.16
N MET A 180 -19.52 25.15 -9.58
CA MET A 180 -18.48 25.94 -10.24
C MET A 180 -17.48 26.56 -9.27
N LYS A 181 -17.71 26.46 -7.95
CA LYS A 181 -16.78 26.88 -6.90
C LYS A 181 -15.68 25.85 -6.61
N ASN A 182 -15.57 24.85 -7.46
CA ASN A 182 -14.42 23.97 -7.46
C ASN A 182 -13.29 24.62 -8.27
N PRO A 183 -12.07 24.81 -7.72
CA PRO A 183 -10.94 25.35 -8.48
C PRO A 183 -10.68 24.58 -9.79
N TRP A 184 -11.02 23.28 -9.84
CA TRP A 184 -10.97 22.46 -11.06
C TRP A 184 -11.74 23.09 -12.23
N ASN A 185 -12.92 23.65 -11.97
CA ASN A 185 -13.77 24.23 -13.01
C ASN A 185 -13.25 25.57 -13.53
N ILE A 186 -12.39 26.25 -12.76
CA ILE A 186 -11.72 27.49 -13.18
C ILE A 186 -10.48 27.18 -14.01
N LEU A 187 -9.70 26.18 -13.57
CA LEU A 187 -8.46 25.77 -14.22
C LEU A 187 -8.72 25.03 -15.54
N ASN A 188 -9.80 24.27 -15.62
CA ASN A 188 -10.12 23.44 -16.79
C ASN A 188 -10.22 24.26 -18.10
N PRO A 189 -10.93 25.40 -18.16
CA PRO A 189 -10.89 26.31 -19.31
C PRO A 189 -9.47 26.78 -19.70
N TRP A 190 -8.58 27.02 -18.73
CA TRP A 190 -7.18 27.43 -19.00
C TRP A 190 -6.39 26.34 -19.72
N PHE A 191 -6.49 25.09 -19.25
CA PHE A 191 -5.77 23.96 -19.85
C PHE A 191 -6.42 23.45 -21.14
N SER A 192 -7.73 23.62 -21.30
CA SER A 192 -8.45 23.18 -22.51
C SER A 192 -8.08 23.95 -23.79
N LYS A 193 -7.53 25.17 -23.66
CA LYS A 193 -7.02 25.95 -24.80
C LYS A 193 -5.67 25.43 -25.31
N THR A 194 -4.96 24.62 -24.52
CA THR A 194 -3.57 24.21 -24.81
C THR A 194 -3.40 22.75 -25.21
N LYS A 195 -4.37 21.83 -25.00
CA LYS A 195 -4.45 20.46 -25.62
C LYS A 195 -5.71 19.66 -25.20
N SER A 196 -5.89 18.45 -25.78
CA SER A 196 -7.10 17.58 -25.69
C SER A 196 -7.48 17.13 -24.28
N ARG A 197 -8.77 16.77 -24.11
CA ARG A 197 -9.52 16.42 -22.88
C ARG A 197 -8.89 15.39 -21.92
N ASP A 198 -7.82 14.70 -22.32
CA ASP A 198 -7.23 13.57 -21.60
C ASP A 198 -5.87 13.91 -20.92
N LEU A 199 -5.39 15.16 -21.03
CA LEU A 199 -4.08 15.61 -20.53
C LEU A 199 -4.11 16.34 -19.15
N TYR A 200 -5.24 16.34 -18.45
CA TYR A 200 -5.57 17.33 -17.39
C TYR A 200 -4.93 17.06 -16.03
N GLU A 201 -4.66 15.79 -15.71
CA GLU A 201 -4.02 15.43 -14.44
C GLU A 201 -2.48 15.60 -14.50
N ILE A 202 -1.92 15.62 -15.70
CA ILE A 202 -0.48 15.77 -15.97
C ILE A 202 -0.04 17.24 -15.84
N THR A 203 -0.93 18.17 -16.18
CA THR A 203 -0.63 19.61 -16.17
C THR A 203 -0.57 20.23 -14.78
N LEU A 204 -1.04 19.55 -13.74
CA LEU A 204 -1.05 20.06 -12.37
C LEU A 204 0.34 20.02 -11.70
N PRO A 205 1.06 18.90 -11.77
CA PRO A 205 2.50 18.84 -11.59
C PRO A 205 3.28 19.94 -12.32
N GLU A 206 3.04 20.10 -13.62
CA GLU A 206 3.72 21.12 -14.44
C GLU A 206 3.37 22.54 -13.95
N LEU A 207 2.09 22.78 -13.63
CA LEU A 207 1.62 24.02 -13.02
C LEU A 207 2.30 24.22 -11.67
N SER A 208 2.39 23.20 -10.82
CA SER A 208 3.03 23.29 -9.50
C SER A 208 4.49 23.67 -9.63
N ASP A 209 5.26 22.98 -10.49
CA ASP A 209 6.67 23.29 -10.74
C ASP A 209 6.84 24.71 -11.27
N TRP A 210 5.98 25.11 -12.20
CA TRP A 210 5.98 26.45 -12.75
C TRP A 210 5.70 27.51 -11.67
N LEU A 211 4.67 27.30 -10.83
CA LEU A 211 4.32 28.20 -9.72
C LEU A 211 5.45 28.28 -8.70
N TYR A 212 6.20 27.18 -8.49
CA TYR A 212 7.38 27.16 -7.63
C TYR A 212 8.53 28.00 -8.16
N VAL A 213 8.95 27.74 -9.40
CA VAL A 213 10.03 28.49 -10.07
C VAL A 213 9.67 29.98 -10.10
N TRP A 214 8.42 30.29 -10.38
CA TRP A 214 7.94 31.65 -10.38
C TRP A 214 7.93 32.27 -8.99
N ALA A 215 7.54 31.51 -7.96
CA ALA A 215 7.57 32.01 -6.59
C ALA A 215 8.98 32.39 -6.13
N GLU A 216 9.97 31.56 -6.45
CA GLU A 216 11.38 31.84 -6.19
C GLU A 216 11.88 33.07 -6.98
N ALA A 217 11.43 33.26 -8.22
CA ALA A 217 11.78 34.43 -9.02
C ALA A 217 11.14 35.73 -8.51
N CYS A 218 9.91 35.66 -7.99
CA CYS A 218 9.18 36.81 -7.46
C CYS A 218 9.72 37.35 -6.14
N ASP A 219 10.37 36.51 -5.33
CA ASP A 219 11.13 36.97 -4.15
C ASP A 219 12.22 38.00 -4.54
N ALA A 220 12.65 38.03 -5.81
CA ALA A 220 13.62 39.01 -6.31
C ALA A 220 13.00 40.35 -6.73
N LYS A 221 11.70 40.43 -7.07
CA LYS A 221 11.00 41.65 -7.54
C LYS A 221 9.48 41.61 -7.27
N PRO A 222 9.02 42.01 -6.07
CA PRO A 222 7.60 42.05 -5.77
C PRO A 222 6.94 43.27 -6.46
N ARG A 223 5.82 43.07 -7.17
CA ARG A 223 4.64 43.98 -7.28
C ARG A 223 4.04 44.22 -8.69
N GLU A 224 4.61 43.71 -9.77
CA GLU A 224 3.99 43.90 -11.10
C GLU A 224 3.01 42.77 -11.44
N TRP A 225 1.91 43.14 -12.12
CA TRP A 225 1.03 42.15 -12.73
C TRP A 225 1.78 41.46 -13.86
N ILE A 226 1.81 40.13 -13.83
CA ILE A 226 2.41 39.34 -14.90
C ILE A 226 1.26 38.73 -15.70
N GLN A 227 1.24 39.01 -17.00
CA GLN A 227 0.31 38.38 -17.93
C GLN A 227 0.86 37.01 -18.31
N MET A 228 0.03 35.98 -18.21
CA MET A 228 0.29 34.70 -18.87
C MET A 228 -0.96 34.27 -19.60
N ASP A 229 -0.84 34.03 -20.90
CA ASP A 229 -1.96 33.66 -21.77
C ASP A 229 -3.23 34.48 -21.44
N CYS A 230 -4.33 33.81 -21.07
CA CYS A 230 -5.63 34.39 -20.74
C CYS A 230 -5.83 34.72 -19.23
N ALA A 231 -4.75 34.95 -18.49
CA ALA A 231 -4.78 35.27 -17.06
C ALA A 231 -3.75 36.33 -16.63
N GLN A 232 -4.11 37.11 -15.63
CA GLN A 232 -3.21 38.07 -14.97
C GLN A 232 -2.93 37.63 -13.54
N PHE A 233 -1.65 37.64 -13.18
CA PHE A 233 -1.13 37.20 -11.89
C PHE A 233 -0.58 38.38 -11.10
N LYS A 234 -0.92 38.46 -9.81
CA LYS A 234 -0.32 39.42 -8.89
C LYS A 234 0.07 38.74 -7.59
N LEU A 235 1.33 38.93 -7.19
CA LEU A 235 1.78 38.62 -5.84
C LEU A 235 1.09 39.58 -4.85
N GLU A 236 0.29 39.04 -3.94
CA GLU A 236 -0.35 39.85 -2.89
C GLU A 236 0.52 39.94 -1.65
N SER A 237 1.13 38.83 -1.24
CA SER A 237 1.97 38.78 -0.05
C SER A 237 3.02 37.67 -0.17
N ALA A 238 4.26 37.97 0.17
CA ALA A 238 5.34 36.99 0.33
C ALA A 238 5.83 37.02 1.78
N TYR A 239 5.89 35.85 2.40
CA TYR A 239 6.46 35.61 3.71
C TYR A 239 7.63 34.64 3.57
N THR A 240 8.47 34.52 4.60
CA THR A 240 9.70 33.71 4.58
C THR A 240 9.49 32.27 4.12
N ASP A 241 8.32 31.70 4.42
CA ASP A 241 8.00 30.29 4.17
C ASP A 241 6.73 30.07 3.34
N THR A 242 6.05 31.15 2.93
CA THR A 242 4.81 31.08 2.14
C THR A 242 4.65 32.30 1.26
N SER A 243 4.36 32.10 -0.02
CA SER A 243 4.01 33.17 -0.95
C SER A 243 2.58 32.97 -1.45
N THR A 244 1.75 34.00 -1.32
CA THR A 244 0.35 33.99 -1.75
C THR A 244 0.15 34.95 -2.90
N TYR A 245 -0.52 34.43 -3.92
CA TYR A 245 -0.72 35.07 -5.20
C TYR A 245 -2.18 35.01 -5.58
N THR A 246 -2.61 36.03 -6.30
CA THR A 246 -3.98 36.13 -6.77
C THR A 246 -4.01 36.22 -8.28
N ILE A 247 -4.87 35.40 -8.88
CA ILE A 247 -5.19 35.38 -10.31
C ILE A 247 -6.56 36.01 -10.51
N LYS A 248 -6.64 36.88 -11.50
CA LYS A 248 -7.92 37.32 -12.05
C LYS A 248 -8.09 36.69 -13.43
N PRO A 249 -8.90 35.61 -13.57
CA PRO A 249 -9.22 35.05 -14.87
C PRO A 249 -10.04 36.04 -15.70
N GLU A 250 -9.91 36.00 -17.03
CA GLU A 250 -10.80 36.73 -17.95
C GLU A 250 -12.28 36.33 -17.79
N THR A 251 -12.56 35.11 -17.34
CA THR A 251 -13.92 34.57 -17.14
C THR A 251 -14.66 35.16 -15.94
N GLY A 252 -14.03 36.05 -15.16
CA GLY A 252 -14.55 36.55 -13.89
C GLY A 252 -14.19 35.65 -12.70
N GLY A 253 -14.25 36.20 -11.49
CA GLY A 253 -13.80 35.56 -10.25
C GLY A 253 -12.36 35.91 -9.86
N VAL A 254 -11.95 35.47 -8.67
CA VAL A 254 -10.58 35.60 -8.17
C VAL A 254 -10.13 34.21 -7.70
N LEU A 255 -8.98 33.74 -8.20
CA LEU A 255 -8.38 32.49 -7.76
C LEU A 255 -7.12 32.84 -6.97
N THR A 256 -7.06 32.46 -5.71
CA THR A 256 -5.86 32.67 -4.89
C THR A 256 -5.08 31.36 -4.81
N PHE A 257 -3.79 31.41 -5.02
CA PHE A 257 -2.91 30.28 -4.81
C PHE A 257 -1.82 30.63 -3.81
N THR A 258 -1.53 29.68 -2.93
CA THR A 258 -0.51 29.81 -1.90
C THR A 258 0.55 28.74 -2.17
N VAL A 259 1.77 29.19 -2.45
CA VAL A 259 2.95 28.35 -2.58
C VAL A 259 3.66 28.33 -1.23
N CYS A 260 3.93 27.16 -0.67
CA CYS A 260 4.63 27.04 0.62
C CYS A 260 6.05 26.50 0.41
N LYS A 261 7.03 26.86 1.25
CA LYS A 261 8.40 26.27 1.19
C LYS A 261 8.47 24.77 1.49
N GLY A 262 7.33 24.16 1.80
CA GLY A 262 7.21 22.72 1.90
C GLY A 262 7.25 22.17 3.31
N ASN A 263 6.64 21.00 3.50
CA ASN A 263 6.69 20.26 4.75
C ASN A 263 7.98 19.44 4.85
N LYS A 264 8.37 19.00 6.06
CA LYS A 264 9.49 18.06 6.20
C LYS A 264 9.14 16.72 5.52
N ALA A 265 10.02 16.24 4.67
CA ALA A 265 9.77 15.07 3.84
C ALA A 265 9.64 13.77 4.64
N ASN A 266 10.28 13.70 5.81
CA ASN A 266 10.29 12.51 6.67
C ASN A 266 8.91 12.10 7.21
N GLY A 267 7.91 12.99 7.16
CA GLY A 267 6.53 12.71 7.55
C GLY A 267 5.59 12.36 6.40
N THR A 268 6.06 12.39 5.16
CA THR A 268 5.23 12.18 3.97
C THR A 268 5.62 10.89 3.28
N ILE A 269 4.63 10.07 2.96
CA ILE A 269 4.85 8.81 2.29
C ILE A 269 4.95 9.00 0.78
N ASN A 270 5.84 8.23 0.15
CA ASN A 270 5.89 8.08 -1.30
C ASN A 270 5.80 6.58 -1.62
N PRO A 271 4.68 6.10 -2.20
CA PRO A 271 4.50 4.69 -2.50
C PRO A 271 5.47 4.18 -3.57
N PHE A 272 5.92 5.05 -4.49
CA PHE A 272 6.80 4.70 -5.60
C PHE A 272 8.24 4.41 -5.17
N THR A 273 8.68 5.01 -4.07
CA THR A 273 10.05 4.87 -3.55
C THR A 273 10.08 4.26 -2.15
N LEU A 274 8.98 3.63 -1.72
CA LEU A 274 8.78 3.22 -0.32
C LEU A 274 9.90 2.26 0.16
N GLN A 275 10.23 1.22 -0.62
CA GLN A 275 11.32 0.29 -0.29
C GLN A 275 12.72 0.92 -0.40
N GLU A 276 12.94 1.81 -1.38
CA GLU A 276 14.23 2.47 -1.57
C GLU A 276 14.58 3.35 -0.36
N VAL A 277 13.60 4.11 0.11
CA VAL A 277 13.74 5.04 1.23
C VAL A 277 13.78 4.28 2.55
N MET A 278 12.92 3.27 2.72
CA MET A 278 12.88 2.42 3.91
C MET A 278 13.76 1.19 3.73
N LYS A 279 15.08 1.38 3.66
CA LYS A 279 16.02 0.26 3.53
C LYS A 279 15.87 -0.79 4.65
N PRO A 280 16.11 -2.09 4.39
CA PRO A 280 16.05 -3.13 5.43
C PRO A 280 16.93 -2.83 6.65
N LEU A 281 16.49 -3.27 7.83
CA LEU A 281 17.33 -3.28 9.03
C LEU A 281 18.43 -4.32 8.91
N THR A 282 19.63 -3.94 9.34
CA THR A 282 20.80 -4.82 9.42
C THR A 282 21.05 -5.36 10.82
N LYS A 283 20.42 -4.76 11.84
CA LYS A 283 20.55 -5.12 13.24
C LYS A 283 19.17 -5.15 13.90
N MET A 284 19.04 -5.95 14.95
CA MET A 284 17.81 -5.97 15.74
C MET A 284 17.62 -4.62 16.42
N PRO A 285 16.37 -4.11 16.50
CA PRO A 285 16.07 -2.94 17.32
C PRO A 285 16.48 -3.15 18.78
N SER A 286 16.73 -2.05 19.49
CA SER A 286 17.02 -2.10 20.92
C SER A 286 15.84 -2.71 21.69
N LYS A 287 16.12 -3.59 22.65
CA LYS A 287 15.10 -4.18 23.54
C LYS A 287 14.40 -3.13 24.40
N SER A 288 15.13 -2.10 24.84
CA SER A 288 14.57 -1.10 25.75
C SER A 288 13.62 -0.14 25.04
N GLU A 289 13.95 0.28 23.82
CA GLU A 289 13.21 1.33 23.11
C GLU A 289 13.30 1.18 21.58
N PRO A 290 12.51 0.28 20.96
CA PRO A 290 12.36 0.27 19.50
C PRO A 290 11.76 1.60 19.01
N SER A 291 12.28 2.13 17.90
CA SER A 291 11.77 3.36 17.27
C SER A 291 10.64 3.07 16.27
N ILE A 292 9.74 4.03 16.06
CA ILE A 292 8.68 3.92 15.05
C ILE A 292 9.27 3.69 13.65
N LYS A 293 10.40 4.36 13.36
CA LYS A 293 11.10 4.19 12.08
C LYS A 293 11.57 2.74 11.89
N GLU A 294 12.05 2.08 12.94
CA GLU A 294 12.42 0.65 12.85
C GLU A 294 11.20 -0.24 12.63
N LEU A 295 10.08 0.02 13.31
CA LEU A 295 8.81 -0.68 13.04
C LEU A 295 8.40 -0.54 11.57
N VAL A 296 8.35 0.69 11.05
CA VAL A 296 7.97 0.95 9.66
C VAL A 296 8.93 0.24 8.69
N ARG A 297 10.24 0.24 8.95
CA ARG A 297 11.21 -0.51 8.14
C ARG A 297 10.98 -2.01 8.19
N ILE A 298 10.66 -2.58 9.36
CA ILE A 298 10.34 -4.01 9.51
C ILE A 298 9.12 -4.37 8.65
N LEU A 299 8.06 -3.56 8.75
CA LEU A 299 6.82 -3.78 8.00
C LEU A 299 7.02 -3.61 6.49
N VAL A 300 7.67 -2.53 6.04
CA VAL A 300 7.90 -2.27 4.60
C VAL A 300 8.79 -3.33 3.94
N ASN A 301 9.74 -3.92 4.68
CA ASN A 301 10.67 -4.90 4.10
C ASN A 301 10.28 -6.37 4.35
N GLY A 302 9.20 -6.65 5.07
CA GLY A 302 8.81 -8.02 5.39
C GLY A 302 9.77 -8.73 6.35
N GLN A 303 10.48 -7.98 7.22
CA GLN A 303 11.49 -8.53 8.14
C GLN A 303 10.88 -9.13 9.42
N PHE A 304 9.88 -9.99 9.23
CA PHE A 304 9.13 -10.63 10.30
C PHE A 304 8.48 -11.91 9.81
N ALA A 305 8.24 -12.86 10.73
CA ALA A 305 7.63 -14.14 10.39
C ALA A 305 6.12 -14.05 10.15
N GLN A 306 5.40 -13.29 10.97
CA GLN A 306 3.97 -13.04 10.83
C GLN A 306 3.56 -11.84 11.67
N ILE A 307 2.52 -11.13 11.24
CA ILE A 307 1.90 -10.06 12.01
C ILE A 307 0.51 -10.51 12.46
N LYS A 308 0.22 -10.32 13.75
CA LYS A 308 -1.04 -10.68 14.38
C LYS A 308 -1.67 -9.47 15.03
N CYS A 309 -2.95 -9.22 14.77
CA CYS A 309 -3.79 -8.40 15.63
C CYS A 309 -4.18 -9.22 16.87
N ASN A 310 -3.67 -8.83 18.03
CA ASN A 310 -3.93 -9.50 19.30
C ASN A 310 -5.33 -9.17 19.82
N PHE A 311 -5.72 -7.91 19.70
CA PHE A 311 -7.05 -7.39 20.00
C PHE A 311 -7.28 -6.05 19.30
N TYR A 312 -8.54 -5.77 19.02
CA TYR A 312 -9.05 -4.45 18.67
C TYR A 312 -10.40 -4.28 19.37
N HIS A 313 -10.57 -3.18 20.10
CA HIS A 313 -11.79 -2.86 20.81
C HIS A 313 -12.34 -1.53 20.30
N THR A 314 -13.60 -1.54 19.90
CA THR A 314 -14.46 -0.38 19.76
C THR A 314 -15.01 0.03 21.15
N ASP A 315 -15.99 0.93 21.17
CA ASP A 315 -16.66 1.32 22.42
C ASP A 315 -17.50 0.18 23.03
N ASP A 316 -17.83 -0.87 22.27
CA ASP A 316 -18.52 -2.07 22.77
C ASP A 316 -17.54 -3.24 23.03
N TYR A 317 -16.72 -3.07 24.06
CA TYR A 317 -15.72 -4.05 24.50
C TYR A 317 -16.26 -5.47 24.66
N ARG A 318 -17.51 -5.62 25.12
CA ARG A 318 -18.10 -6.92 25.41
C ARG A 318 -18.43 -7.65 24.10
N LEU A 319 -19.04 -6.94 23.15
CA LEU A 319 -19.35 -7.50 21.84
C LEU A 319 -18.06 -7.86 21.09
N ASP A 320 -17.06 -7.00 21.12
CA ASP A 320 -15.79 -7.22 20.41
C ASP A 320 -15.01 -8.40 20.96
N ALA A 321 -14.95 -8.53 22.29
CA ALA A 321 -14.34 -9.69 22.94
C ALA A 321 -15.07 -10.98 22.58
N SER A 322 -16.41 -10.96 22.53
CA SER A 322 -17.23 -12.13 22.19
C SER A 322 -17.07 -12.56 20.73
N ARG A 323 -16.82 -11.61 19.82
CA ARG A 323 -16.71 -11.85 18.37
C ARG A 323 -15.28 -12.00 17.87
N ASN A 324 -14.28 -11.96 18.76
CA ASN A 324 -12.87 -11.85 18.36
C ASN A 324 -12.66 -10.74 17.30
N PHE A 325 -13.31 -9.60 17.48
CA PHE A 325 -13.40 -8.56 16.46
C PHE A 325 -12.00 -8.13 15.98
N LEU A 326 -11.76 -8.27 14.66
CA LEU A 326 -10.49 -8.01 13.97
C LEU A 326 -9.25 -8.77 14.50
N LYS A 327 -9.42 -9.74 15.39
CA LYS A 327 -8.33 -10.57 15.90
C LYS A 327 -7.97 -11.62 14.86
N GLY A 328 -6.70 -11.67 14.48
CA GLY A 328 -6.28 -12.50 13.36
C GLY A 328 -4.88 -12.18 12.88
N TYR A 329 -4.49 -12.83 11.79
CA TYR A 329 -3.30 -12.42 11.04
C TYR A 329 -3.66 -11.24 10.15
N LEU A 330 -2.67 -10.37 9.88
CA LEU A 330 -2.83 -9.32 8.90
C LEU A 330 -2.26 -9.79 7.56
N ASP A 331 -3.11 -9.90 6.55
CA ASP A 331 -2.70 -10.28 5.19
C ASP A 331 -1.83 -9.22 4.51
N ASN A 332 -2.16 -7.95 4.79
CA ASN A 332 -1.47 -6.78 4.23
C ASN A 332 -0.82 -5.92 5.33
N PRO A 333 0.46 -6.19 5.66
CA PRO A 333 1.20 -5.45 6.67
C PRO A 333 1.54 -4.02 6.24
N LEU A 334 1.51 -3.70 4.93
CA LEU A 334 1.81 -2.35 4.44
C LEU A 334 0.75 -1.34 4.88
N LYS A 335 -0.52 -1.73 5.00
CA LYS A 335 -1.57 -0.88 5.59
C LYS A 335 -1.15 -0.34 6.96
N LYS A 336 -0.58 -1.20 7.81
CA LYS A 336 -0.04 -0.76 9.11
C LYS A 336 1.27 0.02 8.98
N ALA A 337 2.12 -0.27 8.00
CA ALA A 337 3.29 0.55 7.76
C ALA A 337 2.93 2.01 7.44
N VAL A 338 1.89 2.22 6.62
CA VAL A 338 1.36 3.54 6.27
C VAL A 338 0.78 4.25 7.49
N ASP A 339 -0.04 3.56 8.30
CA ASP A 339 -0.62 4.11 9.53
C ASP A 339 0.45 4.68 10.47
N TRP A 340 1.62 4.03 10.54
CA TRP A 340 2.73 4.40 11.42
C TRP A 340 3.75 5.33 10.77
N PHE A 341 3.65 5.59 9.47
CA PHE A 341 4.61 6.40 8.74
C PHE A 341 4.54 7.86 9.21
N GLY A 342 5.69 8.44 9.58
CA GLY A 342 5.77 9.83 10.04
C GLY A 342 5.21 10.07 11.45
N GLU A 343 4.63 9.05 12.09
CA GLU A 343 4.09 9.16 13.43
C GLU A 343 5.18 9.38 14.49
N ARG A 344 4.79 10.03 15.59
CA ARG A 344 5.64 10.26 16.76
C ARG A 344 5.11 9.44 17.92
N LYS A 345 5.99 8.95 18.79
CA LYS A 345 5.55 8.30 20.02
C LYS A 345 4.81 9.33 20.88
N ILE A 346 3.53 9.07 21.13
CA ILE A 346 2.68 9.84 22.05
C ILE A 346 2.26 8.96 23.22
N SER A 347 1.63 9.53 24.24
CA SER A 347 1.33 8.84 25.51
C SER A 347 0.51 7.55 25.36
N CYS A 348 -0.34 7.44 24.33
CA CYS A 348 -1.14 6.25 24.06
C CYS A 348 -0.48 5.24 23.11
N THR A 349 0.65 5.61 22.48
CA THR A 349 1.39 4.72 21.57
C THR A 349 2.13 3.65 22.37
N ARG A 350 1.83 2.38 22.08
CA ARG A 350 2.58 1.24 22.62
C ARG A 350 3.55 0.78 21.54
N LEU A 351 4.83 0.69 21.88
CA LEU A 351 5.86 0.12 21.01
C LEU A 351 6.95 -0.47 21.89
N TYR A 352 6.91 -1.79 22.06
CA TYR A 352 7.78 -2.50 22.99
C TYR A 352 8.34 -3.77 22.35
N MET A 353 9.56 -4.14 22.76
CA MET A 353 10.25 -5.33 22.28
C MET A 353 10.59 -6.25 23.45
N SER A 354 10.26 -7.53 23.31
CA SER A 354 10.62 -8.57 24.27
C SER A 354 11.25 -9.74 23.53
N GLY A 355 12.55 -9.94 23.70
CA GLY A 355 13.31 -10.86 22.85
C GLY A 355 13.29 -10.39 21.40
N ASN A 356 12.79 -11.22 20.49
CA ASN A 356 12.54 -10.89 19.08
C ASN A 356 11.08 -10.51 18.81
N LYS A 357 10.20 -10.56 19.82
CA LYS A 357 8.79 -10.20 19.66
C LYS A 357 8.63 -8.69 19.79
N LEU A 358 8.16 -8.05 18.72
CA LEU A 358 7.76 -6.65 18.71
C LEU A 358 6.25 -6.58 18.90
N SER A 359 5.79 -5.67 19.74
CA SER A 359 4.36 -5.44 19.94
C SER A 359 4.08 -3.96 19.94
N PHE A 360 2.99 -3.59 19.27
CA PHE A 360 2.71 -2.19 18.96
C PHE A 360 1.22 -1.88 18.84
N GLY A 361 0.85 -0.62 19.03
CA GLY A 361 -0.51 -0.10 18.88
C GLY A 361 -0.51 1.43 19.00
N GLN A 362 -1.33 2.12 18.21
CA GLN A 362 -1.47 3.59 18.26
C GLN A 362 -2.31 4.03 19.45
N HIS A 363 -3.23 3.16 19.90
CA HIS A 363 -4.18 3.43 20.97
C HIS A 363 -4.25 2.27 21.99
N SER A 364 -4.86 2.52 23.14
CA SER A 364 -5.01 1.52 24.21
C SER A 364 -5.93 0.35 23.84
N ASN A 365 -6.83 0.57 22.87
CA ASN A 365 -7.84 -0.35 22.40
C ASN A 365 -7.36 -1.23 21.24
N GLU A 366 -6.14 -1.06 20.73
CA GLU A 366 -5.57 -1.93 19.70
C GLU A 366 -4.19 -2.48 20.11
N SER A 367 -3.91 -3.70 19.67
CA SER A 367 -2.58 -4.30 19.79
C SER A 367 -2.27 -5.23 18.65
N TYR A 368 -1.09 -5.04 18.09
CA TYR A 368 -0.45 -5.91 17.12
C TYR A 368 0.81 -6.51 17.73
N SER A 369 1.19 -7.69 17.25
CA SER A 369 2.51 -8.23 17.52
C SER A 369 3.06 -9.00 16.33
N LEU A 370 4.38 -9.01 16.23
CA LEU A 370 5.13 -9.75 15.23
C LEU A 370 6.41 -10.30 15.84
N GLU A 371 6.95 -11.35 15.23
CA GLU A 371 8.28 -11.88 15.53
C GLU A 371 9.26 -11.32 14.48
N VAL A 372 10.21 -10.50 14.91
CA VAL A 372 11.19 -9.88 14.01
C VAL A 372 12.15 -10.94 13.50
N GLU A 373 12.36 -10.95 12.18
CA GLU A 373 13.28 -11.85 11.49
C GLU A 373 13.97 -11.09 10.36
N LEU A 374 15.21 -10.64 10.61
CA LEU A 374 15.93 -9.72 9.72
C LEU A 374 16.24 -10.31 8.34
N SER A 375 16.29 -11.63 8.23
CA SER A 375 16.49 -12.37 6.98
C SER A 375 15.22 -12.47 6.13
N ASN A 376 14.04 -12.33 6.73
CA ASN A 376 12.78 -12.55 6.05
C ASN A 376 12.42 -11.40 5.10
N ARG A 377 11.73 -11.69 4.00
CA ARG A 377 11.32 -10.74 2.95
C ARG A 377 9.96 -11.15 2.40
N TYR A 378 9.27 -10.19 1.79
CA TYR A 378 8.12 -10.50 0.96
C TYR A 378 8.52 -11.43 -0.20
N PRO A 379 7.65 -12.36 -0.60
CA PRO A 379 7.91 -13.20 -1.76
C PRO A 379 8.00 -12.32 -3.03
N SER A 380 8.80 -12.77 -4.00
CA SER A 380 8.97 -12.04 -5.28
C SER A 380 7.73 -12.10 -6.16
N VAL A 381 6.90 -13.13 -5.97
CA VAL A 381 5.64 -13.38 -6.67
C VAL A 381 4.61 -13.85 -5.64
N ASP A 382 3.33 -13.66 -5.94
CA ASP A 382 2.26 -14.13 -5.06
C ASP A 382 2.33 -15.66 -4.97
N ILE A 383 2.42 -16.19 -3.73
CA ILE A 383 2.62 -17.62 -3.49
C ILE A 383 1.49 -18.44 -4.12
N ASP A 384 0.27 -17.92 -4.12
CA ASP A 384 -0.88 -18.61 -4.70
C ASP A 384 -0.84 -18.63 -6.24
N THR A 385 -0.30 -17.58 -6.86
CA THR A 385 -0.06 -17.54 -8.31
C THR A 385 1.03 -18.52 -8.70
N GLU A 386 2.13 -18.58 -7.93
CA GLU A 386 3.22 -19.53 -8.14
C GLU A 386 2.70 -20.98 -8.04
N VAL A 387 1.93 -21.29 -6.99
CA VAL A 387 1.33 -22.62 -6.82
C VAL A 387 0.42 -22.98 -8.00
N LYS A 388 -0.45 -22.07 -8.46
CA LYS A 388 -1.31 -22.32 -9.63
C LYS A 388 -0.51 -22.55 -10.91
N SER A 389 0.58 -21.82 -11.10
CA SER A 389 1.44 -21.97 -12.28
C SER A 389 2.12 -23.33 -12.32
N LEU A 390 2.57 -23.82 -11.16
CA LEU A 390 3.16 -25.14 -10.99
C LEU A 390 2.11 -26.24 -11.19
N GLU A 391 0.89 -26.06 -10.67
CA GLU A 391 -0.23 -26.97 -10.91
C GLU A 391 -0.54 -27.08 -12.42
N SER A 392 -0.55 -25.96 -13.14
CA SER A 392 -0.84 -25.93 -14.59
C SER A 392 0.28 -26.57 -15.42
N ALA A 393 1.54 -26.28 -15.11
CA ALA A 393 2.69 -26.86 -15.81
C ALA A 393 2.75 -28.39 -15.62
N LEU A 394 2.35 -28.87 -14.43
CA LEU A 394 2.24 -30.28 -14.15
C LEU A 394 1.13 -30.94 -15.00
N GLU A 395 -0.04 -30.30 -15.13
CA GLU A 395 -1.14 -30.79 -15.97
C GLU A 395 -0.74 -30.88 -17.46
N GLU A 396 0.01 -29.91 -17.98
CA GLU A 396 0.51 -29.94 -19.36
C GLU A 396 1.52 -31.08 -19.60
N GLN A 397 2.44 -31.32 -18.67
CA GLN A 397 3.37 -32.46 -18.75
C GLN A 397 2.63 -33.80 -18.71
N LEU A 398 1.53 -33.89 -17.96
CA LEU A 398 0.70 -35.09 -17.92
C LEU A 398 -0.03 -35.33 -19.26
N LEU A 399 -0.45 -34.27 -19.96
CA LEU A 399 -1.06 -34.37 -21.29
C LEU A 399 -0.06 -34.78 -22.38
N LEU A 400 1.21 -34.35 -22.28
CA LEU A 400 2.26 -34.71 -23.25
C LEU A 400 2.80 -36.14 -23.07
N THR A 401 2.57 -36.74 -21.90
CA THR A 401 3.02 -38.09 -21.57
C THR A 401 1.91 -39.16 -21.66
N ALA A 402 0.67 -38.72 -21.86
CA ALA A 402 -0.50 -39.56 -22.15
C ALA A 402 -0.69 -39.71 -23.67
#